data_AF-A0A8J2I9U6-F1
#
_entry.id   AF-A0A8J2I9U6-F1
#
_cell.length_a   1.000
_cell.length_b   1.000
_cell.length_c   1.000
_cell.angle_alpha   90.00
_cell.angle_beta   90.00
_cell.angle_gamma   90.00
#
_symmetry.space_group_name_H-M   'P 1'
#
loop_
_entity.id
_entity.type
_entity.pdbx_description
1 polymer ?
#
loop_
_entity_poly.entity_id
_entity_poly.type
_entity_poly.pdbx_seq_one_letter_code
_entity_poly.pdbx_strand_id
1 'polypeptide(L)'
;MIPTYIANAISLIVQTAAIQAPPPTPPLSAALLTSSSALAASLKSSFPNQGPALLPQPYWWWQSGTAVEALLNYGSTTGDWQYEEMLKNTIITQATVTNDFMTIDATGNDDQAWWALAALTAAENKVPQLGGIAWVDLARNVFNEQRQRYQDGANTCGGGLRWKIDYEGGNNGWHYKNAITNGLFFQLGARLGHLTNDTEMLTWAEKTYAWSTKVGLVDQDFNVYDGTDEENGCSDLNHNQWSYNVGVYLYGSAVMAVHTKDDKWVNRTRGFIASAKRTFTSPDTGALFESKCEGKDIDDGGCDTDQVSFKGLLARWLGATAVILPEVQEDVEKIINAAAIAVQDGEKTDLGPIESFNALEVFHAYAYGTAFWYGLRGMCRVYDPLMVIGWFRPPSQLNLAPNDLEVYNVRNDGWCLVTLALILVSFTNAVPFTSAPATKLTSIPYAKAVVAATVFHHITTGIGAYQHYKLPSHYNTSMSIGVWGNVWLTLTGLFTLAMLQSNAGNKPVEEVTKKAK
;
A
#
# COMPACT_ATOMS: atom_id res chain seq x y z
N MET A 1 -47.04 53.62 10.80
CA MET A 1 -47.56 52.93 9.60
C MET A 1 -46.43 52.83 8.60
N ILE A 2 -45.77 51.67 8.56
CA ILE A 2 -44.73 51.36 7.57
C ILE A 2 -45.43 50.64 6.41
N PRO A 3 -45.22 51.01 5.14
CA PRO A 3 -45.97 50.46 4.01
C PRO A 3 -45.74 48.96 3.84
N THR A 4 -46.81 48.23 3.51
CA THR A 4 -46.92 46.77 3.33
C THR A 4 -45.99 46.17 2.25
N TYR A 5 -45.24 47.00 1.52
CA TYR A 5 -44.27 46.56 0.51
C TYR A 5 -42.86 46.27 1.06
N ILE A 6 -42.55 46.67 2.30
CA ILE A 6 -41.24 46.39 2.92
C ILE A 6 -41.22 45.04 3.67
N ALA A 7 -42.38 44.54 4.09
CA ALA A 7 -42.50 43.23 4.76
C ALA A 7 -42.20 42.05 3.81
N ASN A 8 -42.50 42.19 2.52
CA ASN A 8 -42.26 41.13 1.53
C ASN A 8 -40.81 41.07 1.02
N ALA A 9 -40.01 42.11 1.23
CA ALA A 9 -38.58 42.11 0.87
C ALA A 9 -37.71 41.38 1.91
N ILE A 10 -38.15 41.32 3.17
CA ILE A 10 -37.45 40.61 4.25
C ILE A 10 -37.78 39.11 4.24
N SER A 11 -38.99 38.71 3.82
CA SER A 11 -39.32 37.29 3.61
C SER A 11 -38.64 36.66 2.39
N LEU A 12 -38.27 37.45 1.37
CA LEU A 12 -37.61 36.93 0.16
C LEU A 12 -36.09 36.78 0.31
N ILE A 13 -35.46 37.45 1.29
CA ILE A 13 -34.01 37.37 1.56
C ILE A 13 -33.69 36.32 2.65
N VAL A 14 -34.70 35.83 3.38
CA VAL A 14 -34.52 34.77 4.41
C VAL A 14 -34.88 33.37 3.89
N GLN A 15 -35.35 33.24 2.64
CA GLN A 15 -35.60 31.94 1.98
C GLN A 15 -34.49 31.44 1.05
N THR A 16 -33.33 32.08 1.01
CA THR A 16 -32.14 31.58 0.27
C THR A 16 -31.02 31.02 1.16
N ALA A 17 -31.30 30.77 2.44
CA ALA A 17 -30.37 30.09 3.34
C ALA A 17 -30.97 28.78 3.89
N ALA A 18 -31.06 27.77 3.03
CA ALA A 18 -31.04 26.37 3.44
C ALA A 18 -30.61 25.51 2.26
N ILE A 19 -29.33 25.61 1.87
CA ILE A 19 -28.66 24.39 1.43
C ILE A 19 -28.79 23.47 2.65
N GLN A 20 -29.70 22.50 2.60
CA GLN A 20 -29.74 21.44 3.60
C GLN A 20 -28.31 20.93 3.70
N ALA A 21 -27.68 21.16 4.86
CA ALA A 21 -26.54 20.35 5.23
C ALA A 21 -26.98 18.90 4.99
N PRO A 22 -26.13 18.06 4.38
CA PRO A 22 -26.46 16.66 4.21
C PRO A 22 -26.97 16.13 5.56
N PRO A 23 -28.00 15.27 5.57
CA PRO A 23 -28.54 14.72 6.80
C PRO A 23 -27.36 14.28 7.68
N PRO A 24 -27.36 14.61 8.99
CA PRO A 24 -26.25 14.25 9.85
C PRO A 24 -26.03 12.75 9.69
N THR A 25 -24.84 12.39 9.21
CA THR A 25 -24.40 11.02 9.09
C THR A 25 -24.75 10.31 10.41
N PRO A 26 -25.46 9.17 10.40
CA PRO A 26 -25.68 8.40 11.61
C PRO A 26 -24.33 8.28 12.32
N PRO A 27 -24.24 8.52 13.64
CA PRO A 27 -22.97 8.44 14.33
C PRO A 27 -22.40 7.04 14.07
N LEU A 28 -21.30 6.98 13.33
CA LEU A 28 -20.55 5.75 13.09
C LEU A 28 -20.31 5.11 14.45
N SER A 29 -20.51 3.80 14.55
CA SER A 29 -20.22 3.10 15.80
C SER A 29 -18.79 3.43 16.22
N ALA A 30 -18.57 3.70 17.51
CA ALA A 30 -17.24 4.05 18.02
C ALA A 30 -16.18 3.01 17.59
N ALA A 31 -16.58 1.74 17.46
CA ALA A 31 -15.76 0.66 16.95
C ALA A 31 -15.29 0.87 15.50
N LEU A 32 -16.18 1.30 14.58
CA LEU A 32 -15.81 1.59 13.19
C LEU A 32 -14.82 2.76 13.10
N LEU A 33 -15.01 3.80 13.92
CA LEU A 33 -14.09 4.94 13.97
C LEU A 33 -12.71 4.52 14.50
N THR A 34 -12.67 3.71 15.57
CA THR A 34 -11.42 3.17 16.11
C THR A 34 -10.68 2.30 15.08
N SER A 35 -11.36 1.34 14.43
CA SER A 35 -10.73 0.52 13.38
C SER A 35 -10.25 1.38 12.21
N SER A 36 -11.05 2.35 11.73
CA SER A 36 -10.67 3.20 10.61
C SER A 36 -9.42 4.07 10.89
N SER A 37 -9.29 4.59 12.12
CA SER A 37 -8.12 5.38 12.53
C SER A 37 -6.87 4.50 12.64
N ALA A 38 -7.02 3.28 13.18
CA ALA A 38 -5.93 2.30 13.24
C ALA A 38 -5.45 1.90 11.83
N LEU A 39 -6.37 1.66 10.90
CA LEU A 39 -6.06 1.33 9.50
C LEU A 39 -5.37 2.49 8.78
N ALA A 40 -5.83 3.72 8.99
CA ALA A 40 -5.19 4.91 8.41
C ALA A 40 -3.77 5.11 8.97
N ALA A 41 -3.57 4.88 10.27
CA ALA A 41 -2.25 4.90 10.90
C ALA A 41 -1.34 3.78 10.38
N SER A 42 -1.87 2.57 10.18
CA SER A 42 -1.11 1.46 9.59
C SER A 42 -0.66 1.78 8.15
N LEU A 43 -1.57 2.28 7.31
CA LEU A 43 -1.23 2.72 5.96
C LEU A 43 -0.15 3.83 5.99
N LYS A 44 -0.28 4.80 6.89
CA LYS A 44 0.75 5.84 7.09
C LYS A 44 2.10 5.23 7.49
N SER A 45 2.12 4.24 8.39
CA SER A 45 3.36 3.59 8.81
C SER A 45 4.06 2.82 7.69
N SER A 46 3.34 2.48 6.61
CA SER A 46 3.87 1.79 5.43
C SER A 46 4.69 2.71 4.52
N PHE A 47 4.59 4.03 4.65
CA PHE A 47 5.40 4.96 3.86
C PHE A 47 6.81 5.08 4.46
N PRO A 48 7.89 4.77 3.70
CA PRO A 48 9.26 4.79 4.21
C PRO A 48 9.72 6.19 4.61
N ASN A 49 9.17 7.22 3.95
CA ASN A 49 9.44 8.62 4.25
C ASN A 49 8.22 9.24 4.92
N GLN A 50 8.43 9.98 6.00
CA GLN A 50 7.34 10.65 6.72
C GLN A 50 6.75 11.85 5.94
N GLY A 51 7.46 12.36 4.93
CA GLY A 51 7.06 13.50 4.10
C GLY A 51 6.00 13.15 3.04
N PRO A 52 6.35 12.40 1.97
CA PRO A 52 5.40 12.02 0.93
C PRO A 52 4.72 10.66 1.23
N ALA A 53 3.44 10.55 0.90
CA ALA A 53 2.65 9.32 0.95
C ALA A 53 2.93 8.43 -0.28
N LEU A 54 4.18 7.98 -0.41
CA LEU A 54 4.62 7.07 -1.46
C LEU A 54 4.92 5.70 -0.85
N LEU A 55 4.34 4.65 -1.43
CA LEU A 55 4.62 3.27 -1.03
C LEU A 55 6.01 2.84 -1.49
N PRO A 56 6.71 1.97 -0.74
CA PRO A 56 7.99 1.42 -1.15
C PRO A 56 7.79 0.30 -2.17
N GLN A 57 8.87 -0.10 -2.85
CA GLN A 57 8.90 -1.39 -3.54
C GLN A 57 8.49 -2.53 -2.57
N PRO A 58 7.74 -3.54 -3.04
CA PRO A 58 7.40 -3.85 -4.43
C PRO A 58 6.14 -3.15 -4.98
N TYR A 59 5.56 -2.19 -4.27
CA TYR A 59 4.37 -1.49 -4.75
C TYR A 59 4.71 -0.49 -5.85
N TRP A 60 3.80 -0.38 -6.83
CA TRP A 60 3.97 0.53 -7.96
C TRP A 60 3.55 1.96 -7.61
N TRP A 61 4.05 2.91 -8.40
CA TRP A 61 3.79 4.33 -8.21
C TRP A 61 2.29 4.67 -8.20
N TRP A 62 1.51 4.03 -9.07
CA TRP A 62 0.06 4.23 -9.13
C TRP A 62 -0.67 3.84 -7.84
N GLN A 63 -0.19 2.81 -7.13
CA GLN A 63 -0.76 2.37 -5.86
C GLN A 63 -0.62 3.45 -4.78
N SER A 64 0.45 4.25 -4.85
CA SER A 64 0.61 5.42 -3.98
C SER A 64 -0.49 6.47 -4.23
N GLY A 65 -0.86 6.70 -5.50
CA GLY A 65 -2.00 7.56 -5.86
C GLY A 65 -3.30 7.06 -5.22
N THR A 66 -3.53 5.74 -5.24
CA THR A 66 -4.73 5.15 -4.60
C THR A 66 -4.70 5.23 -3.08
N ALA A 67 -3.53 5.14 -2.45
CA ALA A 67 -3.33 5.30 -1.01
C ALA A 67 -3.58 6.75 -0.57
N VAL A 68 -3.11 7.73 -1.35
CA VAL A 68 -3.43 9.14 -1.16
C VAL A 68 -4.94 9.36 -1.23
N GLU A 69 -5.61 8.82 -2.26
CA GLU A 69 -7.06 8.90 -2.38
C GLU A 69 -7.79 8.21 -1.21
N ALA A 70 -7.26 7.11 -0.68
CA ALA A 70 -7.85 6.42 0.47
C ALA A 70 -7.78 7.28 1.74
N LEU A 71 -6.65 7.93 2.00
CA LEU A 71 -6.49 8.82 3.15
C LEU A 71 -7.29 10.13 3.01
N LEU A 72 -7.51 10.64 1.80
CA LEU A 72 -8.44 11.73 1.54
C LEU A 72 -9.89 11.33 1.88
N ASN A 73 -10.30 10.14 1.43
CA ASN A 73 -11.63 9.62 1.74
C ASN A 73 -11.80 9.34 3.24
N TYR A 74 -10.77 8.82 3.91
CA TYR A 74 -10.73 8.69 5.36
C TYR A 74 -11.03 10.02 6.05
N GLY A 75 -10.27 11.08 5.74
CA GLY A 75 -10.46 12.40 6.36
C GLY A 75 -11.85 12.97 6.11
N SER A 76 -12.38 12.81 4.89
CA SER A 76 -13.74 13.28 4.57
C SER A 76 -14.84 12.50 5.28
N THR A 77 -14.64 11.20 5.50
CA THR A 77 -15.66 10.31 6.07
C THR A 77 -15.67 10.37 7.60
N THR A 78 -14.49 10.45 8.23
CA THR A 78 -14.35 10.43 9.69
C THR A 78 -14.25 11.82 10.31
N GLY A 79 -13.93 12.84 9.50
CA GLY A 79 -13.58 14.18 9.96
C GLY A 79 -12.14 14.30 10.48
N ASP A 80 -11.35 13.22 10.45
CA ASP A 80 -9.96 13.21 10.90
C ASP A 80 -8.99 13.56 9.77
N TRP A 81 -8.56 14.82 9.74
CA TRP A 81 -7.64 15.38 8.76
C TRP A 81 -6.18 15.43 9.22
N GLN A 82 -5.77 14.60 10.18
CA GLN A 82 -4.38 14.60 10.70
C GLN A 82 -3.30 14.38 9.62
N TYR A 83 -3.66 13.81 8.47
CA TYR A 83 -2.75 13.54 7.34
C TYR A 83 -2.83 14.59 6.22
N GLU A 84 -3.66 15.63 6.33
CA GLU A 84 -3.94 16.57 5.24
C GLU A 84 -2.67 17.23 4.66
N GLU A 85 -1.76 17.69 5.51
CA GLU A 85 -0.54 18.36 5.06
C GLU A 85 0.35 17.46 4.20
N MET A 86 0.53 16.21 4.64
CA MET A 86 1.26 15.18 3.90
C MET A 86 0.60 14.89 2.55
N LEU A 87 -0.72 14.79 2.49
CA LEU A 87 -1.48 14.50 1.27
C LEU A 87 -1.34 15.65 0.27
N LYS A 88 -1.52 16.90 0.71
CA LYS A 88 -1.31 18.10 -0.14
C LYS A 88 0.11 18.15 -0.69
N ASN A 89 1.11 17.95 0.16
CA ASN A 89 2.51 17.92 -0.25
C ASN A 89 2.76 16.81 -1.28
N THR A 90 2.23 15.61 -1.04
CA THR A 90 2.40 14.47 -1.93
C THR A 90 1.84 14.78 -3.32
N ILE A 91 0.57 15.22 -3.42
CA ILE A 91 -0.06 15.53 -4.71
C ILE A 91 0.76 16.56 -5.49
N ILE A 92 1.20 17.65 -4.85
CA ILE A 92 1.97 18.69 -5.53
C ILE A 92 3.36 18.20 -5.97
N THR A 93 4.03 17.39 -5.15
CA THR A 93 5.35 16.84 -5.55
C THR A 93 5.27 15.86 -6.71
N GLN A 94 4.14 15.17 -6.88
CA GLN A 94 3.93 14.22 -7.98
C GLN A 94 3.35 14.86 -9.24
N ALA A 95 2.83 16.10 -9.15
CA ALA A 95 2.15 16.78 -10.26
C ALA A 95 3.03 17.07 -11.49
N THR A 96 4.36 16.89 -11.39
CA THR A 96 5.37 17.29 -12.39
C THR A 96 5.37 18.80 -12.68
N VAL A 97 6.28 19.25 -13.56
CA VAL A 97 6.34 20.66 -13.98
C VAL A 97 5.22 21.05 -14.94
N THR A 98 4.62 20.07 -15.61
CA THR A 98 3.52 20.25 -16.56
C THR A 98 2.15 20.11 -15.90
N ASN A 99 2.11 19.76 -14.61
CA ASN A 99 0.88 19.65 -13.82
C ASN A 99 -0.08 18.56 -14.33
N ASP A 100 0.46 17.42 -14.72
CA ASP A 100 -0.21 16.32 -15.41
C ASP A 100 0.15 14.93 -14.83
N PHE A 101 0.97 14.87 -13.78
CA PHE A 101 1.47 13.59 -13.22
C PHE A 101 2.22 12.69 -14.21
N MET A 102 2.72 13.21 -15.34
CA MET A 102 3.55 12.47 -16.30
C MET A 102 4.98 12.28 -15.78
N THR A 103 5.12 11.48 -14.73
CA THR A 103 6.41 11.07 -14.18
C THR A 103 7.03 9.96 -15.05
N ILE A 104 8.29 9.62 -14.81
CA ILE A 104 8.91 8.43 -15.46
C ILE A 104 8.22 7.12 -15.06
N ASP A 105 7.53 7.10 -13.93
CA ASP A 105 6.79 5.94 -13.43
C ASP A 105 5.38 5.85 -14.03
N ALA A 106 4.91 6.89 -14.73
CA ALA A 106 3.62 6.90 -15.44
C ALA A 106 3.73 6.18 -16.79
N THR A 107 3.92 4.85 -16.75
CA THR A 107 4.09 4.04 -17.97
C THR A 107 2.75 3.72 -18.66
N GLY A 108 1.66 3.71 -17.91
CA GLY A 108 0.29 3.46 -18.35
C GLY A 108 -0.64 4.65 -18.16
N ASN A 109 -1.70 4.70 -18.98
CA ASN A 109 -2.76 5.69 -18.84
C ASN A 109 -3.54 5.48 -17.52
N ASP A 110 -3.66 4.24 -17.08
CA ASP A 110 -4.17 3.90 -15.75
C ASP A 110 -3.27 4.46 -14.64
N ASP A 111 -1.95 4.27 -14.72
CA ASP A 111 -0.99 4.80 -13.74
C ASP A 111 -1.20 6.31 -13.49
N GLN A 112 -1.30 7.08 -14.59
CA GLN A 112 -1.55 8.52 -14.54
C GLN A 112 -2.94 8.86 -13.99
N ALA A 113 -3.97 8.11 -14.37
CA ALA A 113 -5.35 8.41 -13.98
C ALA A 113 -5.61 8.22 -12.48
N TRP A 114 -4.91 7.30 -11.81
CA TRP A 114 -5.03 7.14 -10.35
C TRP A 114 -4.65 8.41 -9.58
N TRP A 115 -3.61 9.11 -10.03
CA TRP A 115 -3.21 10.39 -9.45
C TRP A 115 -4.20 11.51 -9.78
N ALA A 116 -4.77 11.50 -10.98
CA ALA A 116 -5.86 12.42 -11.35
C ALA A 116 -7.09 12.23 -10.45
N LEU A 117 -7.48 10.99 -10.15
CA LEU A 117 -8.58 10.70 -9.22
C LEU A 117 -8.26 11.16 -7.80
N ALA A 118 -7.03 10.99 -7.32
CA ALA A 118 -6.61 11.52 -6.02
C ALA A 118 -6.74 13.06 -5.95
N ALA A 119 -6.27 13.77 -6.98
CA ALA A 119 -6.42 15.23 -7.07
C ALA A 119 -7.90 15.64 -7.17
N LEU A 120 -8.71 14.92 -7.95
CA LEU A 120 -10.13 15.21 -8.06
C LEU A 120 -10.88 14.96 -6.74
N THR A 121 -10.54 13.90 -6.01
CA THR A 121 -11.05 13.64 -4.66
C THR A 121 -10.68 14.78 -3.71
N ALA A 122 -9.47 15.34 -3.79
CA ALA A 122 -9.09 16.51 -3.00
C ALA A 122 -9.95 17.75 -3.36
N ALA A 123 -10.26 17.95 -4.64
CA ALA A 123 -11.12 19.03 -5.11
C ALA A 123 -12.57 18.89 -4.60
N GLU A 124 -13.16 17.69 -4.75
CA GLU A 124 -14.53 17.38 -4.31
C GLU A 124 -14.68 17.55 -2.79
N ASN A 125 -13.64 17.19 -2.02
CA ASN A 125 -13.59 17.35 -0.57
C ASN A 125 -13.14 18.75 -0.11
N LYS A 126 -12.91 19.68 -1.03
CA LYS A 126 -12.50 21.07 -0.76
C LYS A 126 -11.25 21.17 0.12
N VAL A 127 -10.31 20.23 -0.07
CA VAL A 127 -9.01 20.26 0.63
C VAL A 127 -8.30 21.57 0.30
N PRO A 128 -7.76 22.31 1.29
CA PRO A 128 -7.09 23.59 1.04
C PRO A 128 -6.03 23.48 -0.04
N GLN A 129 -6.02 24.44 -0.97
CA GLN A 129 -5.05 24.44 -2.06
C GLN A 129 -3.63 24.61 -1.52
N LEU A 130 -2.69 23.88 -2.10
CA LEU A 130 -1.26 24.08 -1.93
C LEU A 130 -0.62 24.29 -3.31
N GLY A 131 0.35 25.21 -3.42
CA GLY A 131 0.98 25.53 -4.70
C GLY A 131 0.13 26.41 -5.62
N GLY A 132 0.53 26.51 -6.88
CA GLY A 132 -0.03 27.47 -7.86
C GLY A 132 -1.12 26.95 -8.79
N ILE A 133 -1.50 25.68 -8.72
CA ILE A 133 -2.52 25.06 -9.59
C ILE A 133 -3.64 24.45 -8.75
N ALA A 134 -4.89 24.59 -9.20
CA ALA A 134 -6.03 23.99 -8.49
C ALA A 134 -6.05 22.46 -8.61
N TRP A 135 -6.50 21.75 -7.57
CA TRP A 135 -6.64 20.28 -7.60
C TRP A 135 -7.48 19.77 -8.78
N VAL A 136 -8.56 20.48 -9.11
CA VAL A 136 -9.43 20.15 -10.25
C VAL A 136 -8.72 20.34 -11.59
N ASP A 137 -7.78 21.28 -11.68
CA ASP A 137 -7.04 21.55 -12.92
C ASP A 137 -5.97 20.48 -13.17
N LEU A 138 -5.35 19.92 -12.13
CA LEU A 138 -4.48 18.74 -12.24
C LEU A 138 -5.24 17.56 -12.88
N ALA A 139 -6.43 17.26 -12.37
CA ALA A 139 -7.28 16.21 -12.90
C ALA A 139 -7.75 16.50 -14.34
N ARG A 140 -8.09 17.76 -14.64
CA ARG A 140 -8.46 18.21 -15.99
C ARG A 140 -7.31 18.06 -16.98
N ASN A 141 -6.07 18.36 -16.59
CA ASN A 141 -4.91 18.22 -17.46
C ASN A 141 -4.73 16.76 -17.89
N VAL A 142 -4.75 15.82 -16.93
CA VAL A 142 -4.69 14.37 -17.24
C VAL A 142 -5.81 13.95 -18.17
N PHE A 143 -7.05 14.36 -17.88
CA PHE A 143 -8.19 14.04 -18.74
C PHE A 143 -7.97 14.53 -20.18
N ASN A 144 -7.48 15.76 -20.36
CA ASN A 144 -7.24 16.33 -21.68
C ASN A 144 -6.12 15.62 -22.43
N GLU A 145 -5.07 15.17 -21.75
CA GLU A 145 -4.01 14.35 -22.36
C GLU A 145 -4.52 12.99 -22.79
N GLN A 146 -5.23 12.29 -21.91
CA GLN A 146 -5.80 10.98 -22.23
C GLN A 146 -6.80 11.09 -23.37
N ARG A 147 -7.62 12.14 -23.41
CA ARG A 147 -8.49 12.44 -24.54
C ARG A 147 -7.73 12.53 -25.87
N GLN A 148 -6.53 13.12 -25.89
CA GLN A 148 -5.69 13.17 -27.10
C GLN A 148 -5.13 11.79 -27.50
N ARG A 149 -4.92 10.89 -26.53
CA ARG A 149 -4.47 9.52 -26.76
C ARG A 149 -5.62 8.56 -27.15
N TYR A 150 -6.87 8.97 -26.97
CA TYR A 150 -8.04 8.16 -27.34
C TYR A 150 -8.13 8.02 -28.87
N GLN A 151 -8.04 6.79 -29.39
CA GLN A 151 -7.96 6.56 -30.84
C GLN A 151 -9.27 6.03 -31.43
N ASP A 152 -10.01 6.91 -32.09
CA ASP A 152 -11.17 6.55 -32.90
C ASP A 152 -10.72 5.94 -34.24
N GLY A 153 -11.25 4.76 -34.60
CA GLY A 153 -10.96 4.13 -35.88
C GLY A 153 -11.33 2.66 -35.94
N ALA A 154 -11.72 2.16 -37.11
CA ALA A 154 -12.05 0.73 -37.29
C ALA A 154 -10.84 -0.18 -36.97
N ASN A 155 -9.63 0.27 -37.30
CA ASN A 155 -8.38 -0.47 -37.05
C ASN A 155 -7.88 -0.34 -35.60
N THR A 156 -8.59 0.41 -34.74
CA THR A 156 -8.27 0.61 -33.32
C THR A 156 -9.48 0.25 -32.46
N CYS A 157 -10.25 -0.77 -32.88
CA CYS A 157 -11.43 -1.27 -32.16
C CYS A 157 -12.57 -0.27 -31.99
N GLY A 158 -12.67 0.69 -32.91
CA GLY A 158 -13.70 1.71 -32.90
C GLY A 158 -13.60 2.72 -31.75
N GLY A 159 -12.44 2.82 -31.08
CA GLY A 159 -12.23 3.70 -29.93
C GLY A 159 -11.35 3.07 -28.84
N GLY A 160 -11.42 3.63 -27.64
CA GLY A 160 -10.73 3.16 -26.45
C GLY A 160 -9.28 3.63 -26.33
N LEU A 161 -8.86 3.82 -25.09
CA LEU A 161 -7.48 4.02 -24.69
C LEU A 161 -6.72 2.70 -24.62
N ARG A 162 -5.46 2.75 -25.02
CA ARG A 162 -4.46 1.73 -24.77
C ARG A 162 -4.02 1.78 -23.31
N TRP A 163 -3.58 0.63 -22.79
CA TRP A 163 -3.02 0.54 -21.46
C TRP A 163 -1.76 1.39 -21.33
N LYS A 164 -0.72 1.13 -22.12
CA LYS A 164 0.55 1.89 -22.09
C LYS A 164 0.43 3.26 -22.77
N ILE A 165 1.30 4.20 -22.40
CA ILE A 165 1.38 5.57 -22.95
C ILE A 165 2.37 5.70 -24.11
N ASP A 166 3.45 4.91 -24.10
CA ASP A 166 4.45 4.91 -25.16
C ASP A 166 4.67 3.51 -25.76
N TYR A 167 5.05 3.51 -27.04
CA TYR A 167 5.48 2.31 -27.74
C TYR A 167 6.98 2.07 -27.47
N GLU A 168 7.30 1.14 -26.58
CA GLU A 168 8.69 0.80 -26.23
C GLU A 168 9.26 -0.39 -27.05
N GLY A 169 8.58 -0.77 -28.14
CA GLY A 169 8.97 -1.88 -28.99
C GLY A 169 8.58 -3.25 -28.43
N GLY A 170 7.78 -4.01 -29.18
CA GLY A 170 7.32 -5.37 -28.81
C GLY A 170 5.94 -5.40 -28.13
N ASN A 171 5.47 -6.60 -27.79
CA ASN A 171 4.16 -6.88 -27.18
C ASN A 171 4.12 -6.54 -25.67
N ASN A 172 4.43 -5.29 -25.31
CA ASN A 172 4.53 -4.80 -23.93
C ASN A 172 3.21 -4.26 -23.36
N GLY A 173 2.08 -4.58 -24.00
CA GLY A 173 0.76 -4.07 -23.62
C GLY A 173 0.38 -2.73 -24.26
N TRP A 174 1.20 -2.18 -25.17
CA TRP A 174 0.81 -0.99 -25.96
C TRP A 174 -0.47 -1.22 -26.76
N HIS A 175 -0.60 -2.33 -27.48
CA HIS A 175 -1.80 -2.64 -28.26
C HIS A 175 -2.99 -3.09 -27.41
N TYR A 176 -2.75 -3.43 -26.14
CA TYR A 176 -3.77 -3.88 -25.22
C TYR A 176 -4.65 -2.72 -24.75
N LYS A 177 -5.97 -2.84 -24.93
CA LYS A 177 -6.99 -1.91 -24.47
C LYS A 177 -7.77 -2.57 -23.34
N ASN A 178 -7.51 -2.13 -22.11
CA ASN A 178 -8.05 -2.76 -20.92
C ASN A 178 -9.22 -1.96 -20.30
N ALA A 179 -10.00 -2.66 -19.48
CA ALA A 179 -11.17 -2.11 -18.81
C ALA A 179 -10.80 -1.07 -17.77
N ILE A 180 -9.69 -1.23 -17.05
CA ILE A 180 -9.30 -0.29 -15.99
C ILE A 180 -8.94 1.08 -16.58
N THR A 181 -8.13 1.13 -17.64
CA THR A 181 -7.74 2.40 -18.27
C THR A 181 -8.96 3.16 -18.75
N ASN A 182 -9.83 2.49 -19.49
CA ASN A 182 -11.03 3.10 -20.06
C ASN A 182 -12.07 3.42 -18.97
N GLY A 183 -12.18 2.59 -17.95
CA GLY A 183 -13.03 2.82 -16.80
C GLY A 183 -12.60 4.04 -15.99
N LEU A 184 -11.30 4.22 -15.77
CA LEU A 184 -10.74 5.38 -15.09
C LEU A 184 -10.98 6.66 -15.89
N PHE A 185 -10.75 6.63 -17.21
CA PHE A 185 -11.06 7.77 -18.08
C PHE A 185 -12.55 8.12 -18.09
N PHE A 186 -13.44 7.10 -18.12
CA PHE A 186 -14.88 7.28 -17.96
C PHE A 186 -15.24 7.93 -16.63
N GLN A 187 -14.75 7.39 -15.51
CA GLN A 187 -15.06 7.91 -14.18
C GLN A 187 -14.51 9.33 -14.00
N LEU A 188 -13.28 9.58 -14.44
CA LEU A 188 -12.65 10.90 -14.38
C LEU A 188 -13.47 11.94 -15.15
N GLY A 189 -13.90 11.61 -16.37
CA GLY A 189 -14.78 12.46 -17.18
C GLY A 189 -16.14 12.71 -16.52
N ALA A 190 -16.76 11.67 -15.96
CA ALA A 190 -18.03 11.79 -15.25
C ALA A 190 -17.93 12.71 -14.02
N ARG A 191 -16.90 12.51 -13.19
CA ARG A 191 -16.66 13.29 -11.97
C ARG A 191 -16.28 14.73 -12.26
N LEU A 192 -15.36 14.98 -13.19
CA LEU A 192 -15.00 16.34 -13.60
C LEU A 192 -16.21 17.06 -14.22
N GLY A 193 -16.92 16.39 -15.13
CA GLY A 193 -18.12 16.91 -15.77
C GLY A 193 -19.21 17.26 -14.77
N HIS A 194 -19.42 16.40 -13.76
CA HIS A 194 -20.35 16.69 -12.67
C HIS A 194 -19.90 17.87 -11.79
N LEU A 195 -18.64 17.88 -11.35
CA LEU A 195 -18.11 18.91 -10.45
C LEU A 195 -18.08 20.30 -11.09
N THR A 196 -17.80 20.36 -12.40
CA THR A 196 -17.57 21.62 -13.13
C THR A 196 -18.69 21.99 -14.11
N ASN A 197 -19.71 21.13 -14.24
CA ASN A 197 -20.78 21.25 -15.23
C ASN A 197 -20.25 21.32 -16.69
N ASP A 198 -19.17 20.60 -16.96
CA ASP A 198 -18.51 20.53 -18.26
C ASP A 198 -19.17 19.45 -19.15
N THR A 199 -19.94 19.91 -20.14
CA THR A 199 -20.67 19.04 -21.06
C THR A 199 -19.77 18.23 -21.98
N GLU A 200 -18.57 18.71 -22.29
CA GLU A 200 -17.64 17.98 -23.15
C GLU A 200 -17.12 16.74 -22.41
N MET A 201 -16.72 16.89 -21.14
CA MET A 201 -16.26 15.77 -20.32
C MET A 201 -17.33 14.71 -20.11
N LEU A 202 -18.59 15.13 -19.90
CA LEU A 202 -19.74 14.21 -19.80
C LEU A 202 -19.99 13.46 -21.11
N THR A 203 -19.82 14.13 -22.25
CA THR A 203 -19.94 13.51 -23.57
C THR A 203 -18.88 12.43 -23.77
N TRP A 204 -17.64 12.70 -23.36
CA TRP A 204 -16.56 11.71 -23.37
C TRP A 204 -16.80 10.57 -22.38
N ALA A 205 -17.39 10.83 -21.22
CA ALA A 205 -17.79 9.77 -20.29
C ALA A 205 -18.81 8.81 -20.94
N GLU A 206 -19.89 9.34 -21.52
CA GLU A 206 -20.88 8.53 -22.25
C GLU A 206 -20.23 7.77 -23.43
N LYS A 207 -19.35 8.42 -24.19
CA LYS A 207 -18.63 7.80 -25.32
C LYS A 207 -17.77 6.62 -24.86
N THR A 208 -16.99 6.79 -23.80
CA THR A 208 -16.09 5.74 -23.30
C THR A 208 -16.89 4.56 -22.73
N TYR A 209 -17.96 4.81 -21.98
CA TYR A 209 -18.86 3.75 -21.51
C TYR A 209 -19.51 2.99 -22.69
N ALA A 210 -20.01 3.71 -23.69
CA ALA A 210 -20.60 3.12 -24.88
C ALA A 210 -19.58 2.27 -25.66
N TRP A 211 -18.32 2.69 -25.71
CA TRP A 211 -17.25 1.89 -26.30
C TRP A 211 -16.99 0.59 -25.52
N SER A 212 -16.85 0.66 -24.20
CA SER A 212 -16.58 -0.52 -23.36
C SER A 212 -17.69 -1.57 -23.44
N THR A 213 -18.95 -1.16 -23.54
CA THR A 213 -20.09 -2.07 -23.77
C THR A 213 -20.10 -2.64 -25.20
N LYS A 214 -19.83 -1.81 -26.21
CA LYS A 214 -19.85 -2.21 -27.62
C LYS A 214 -18.77 -3.24 -27.95
N VAL A 215 -17.57 -3.09 -27.40
CA VAL A 215 -16.46 -4.03 -27.61
C VAL A 215 -16.60 -5.29 -26.73
N GLY A 216 -17.53 -5.27 -25.76
CA GLY A 216 -17.85 -6.42 -24.91
C GLY A 216 -17.06 -6.50 -23.60
N LEU A 217 -16.24 -5.49 -23.25
CA LEU A 217 -15.60 -5.43 -21.93
C LEU A 217 -16.62 -5.35 -20.80
N VAL A 218 -17.74 -4.66 -21.03
CA VAL A 218 -18.90 -4.68 -20.15
C VAL A 218 -20.00 -5.49 -20.83
N ASP A 219 -20.35 -6.64 -20.27
CA ASP A 219 -21.38 -7.50 -20.83
C ASP A 219 -22.81 -7.09 -20.38
N GLN A 220 -23.82 -7.85 -20.81
CA GLN A 220 -25.23 -7.58 -20.51
C GLN A 220 -25.59 -7.80 -19.02
N ASP A 221 -24.81 -8.63 -18.32
CA ASP A 221 -24.96 -8.92 -16.89
C ASP A 221 -24.07 -8.02 -16.01
N PHE A 222 -23.47 -7.00 -16.62
CA PHE A 222 -22.56 -6.04 -16.00
C PHE A 222 -21.29 -6.67 -15.42
N ASN A 223 -20.91 -7.87 -15.88
CA ASN A 223 -19.55 -8.36 -15.68
C ASN A 223 -18.59 -7.44 -16.44
N VAL A 224 -17.40 -7.22 -15.87
CA VAL A 224 -16.36 -6.40 -16.50
C VAL A 224 -15.11 -7.24 -16.73
N TYR A 225 -14.85 -7.56 -18.00
CA TYR A 225 -13.68 -8.31 -18.44
C TYR A 225 -12.45 -7.41 -18.58
N ASP A 226 -11.27 -8.00 -18.44
CA ASP A 226 -10.02 -7.27 -18.23
C ASP A 226 -9.60 -6.43 -19.43
N GLY A 227 -9.75 -6.94 -20.66
CA GLY A 227 -9.28 -6.20 -21.82
C GLY A 227 -9.37 -6.96 -23.12
N THR A 228 -8.87 -6.32 -24.16
CA THR A 228 -8.83 -6.82 -25.54
C THR A 228 -7.62 -6.20 -26.25
N ASP A 229 -7.27 -6.69 -27.44
CA ASP A 229 -6.07 -6.25 -28.15
C ASP A 229 -6.40 -5.72 -29.54
N GLU A 230 -5.87 -4.57 -29.91
CA GLU A 230 -6.12 -4.01 -31.24
C GLU A 230 -5.41 -4.77 -32.37
N GLU A 231 -4.35 -5.54 -32.09
CA GLU A 231 -3.66 -6.35 -33.09
C GLU A 231 -4.55 -7.45 -33.68
N ASN A 232 -5.48 -7.99 -32.88
CA ASN A 232 -6.49 -8.94 -33.36
C ASN A 232 -7.83 -8.28 -33.73
N GLY A 233 -7.86 -6.94 -33.83
CA GLY A 233 -9.08 -6.19 -34.10
C GLY A 233 -10.10 -6.23 -32.96
N CYS A 234 -9.64 -6.49 -31.74
CA CYS A 234 -10.44 -6.71 -30.54
C CYS A 234 -11.46 -7.85 -30.67
N SER A 235 -11.08 -8.93 -31.37
CA SER A 235 -11.93 -10.10 -31.54
C SER A 235 -12.03 -10.94 -30.27
N ASP A 236 -10.95 -10.98 -29.49
CA ASP A 236 -10.84 -11.80 -28.30
C ASP A 236 -10.81 -10.93 -27.05
N LEU A 237 -11.55 -11.35 -26.02
CA LEU A 237 -11.56 -10.71 -24.71
C LEU A 237 -10.77 -11.55 -23.70
N ASN A 238 -9.95 -10.89 -22.91
CA ASN A 238 -9.43 -11.44 -21.67
C ASN A 238 -10.54 -11.43 -20.63
N HIS A 239 -11.16 -12.58 -20.39
CA HIS A 239 -12.32 -12.73 -19.50
C HIS A 239 -11.96 -12.76 -18.00
N ASN A 240 -10.73 -12.39 -17.63
CA ASN A 240 -10.40 -12.16 -16.23
C ASN A 240 -11.31 -11.06 -15.66
N GLN A 241 -11.79 -11.26 -14.44
CA GLN A 241 -12.63 -10.31 -13.74
C GLN A 241 -11.91 -9.88 -12.47
N TRP A 242 -11.82 -8.57 -12.29
CA TRP A 242 -11.16 -7.93 -11.16
C TRP A 242 -12.11 -6.94 -10.50
N SER A 243 -12.12 -6.88 -9.18
CA SER A 243 -13.15 -6.12 -8.46
C SER A 243 -13.16 -4.63 -8.80
N TYR A 244 -11.96 -4.04 -8.97
CA TYR A 244 -11.79 -2.64 -9.36
C TYR A 244 -12.36 -2.31 -10.76
N ASN A 245 -12.40 -3.26 -11.69
CA ASN A 245 -12.96 -3.06 -13.02
C ASN A 245 -14.48 -2.89 -12.91
N VAL A 246 -15.15 -3.68 -12.07
CA VAL A 246 -16.58 -3.44 -11.80
C VAL A 246 -16.79 -2.12 -11.05
N GLY A 247 -15.98 -1.87 -10.02
CA GLY A 247 -16.11 -0.68 -9.18
C GLY A 247 -15.94 0.65 -9.93
N VAL A 248 -15.01 0.71 -10.90
CA VAL A 248 -14.73 1.94 -11.64
C VAL A 248 -15.91 2.37 -12.52
N TYR A 249 -16.57 1.41 -13.21
CA TYR A 249 -17.77 1.67 -13.99
C TYR A 249 -19.02 1.88 -13.12
N LEU A 250 -19.09 1.22 -11.96
CA LEU A 250 -20.15 1.41 -10.96
C LEU A 250 -20.21 2.87 -10.51
N TYR A 251 -19.08 3.41 -10.04
CA TYR A 251 -19.06 4.77 -9.50
C TYR A 251 -19.20 5.83 -10.59
N GLY A 252 -18.55 5.64 -11.76
CA GLY A 252 -18.77 6.53 -12.90
C GLY A 252 -20.24 6.59 -13.34
N SER A 253 -20.94 5.44 -13.34
CA SER A 253 -22.38 5.38 -13.66
C SER A 253 -23.22 6.10 -12.61
N ALA A 254 -22.88 5.96 -11.32
CA ALA A 254 -23.57 6.65 -10.24
C ALA A 254 -23.44 8.17 -10.37
N VAL A 255 -22.24 8.66 -10.68
CA VAL A 255 -22.00 10.10 -10.91
C VAL A 255 -22.79 10.61 -12.13
N MET A 256 -22.82 9.83 -13.22
CA MET A 256 -23.63 10.16 -14.39
C MET A 256 -25.13 10.18 -14.05
N ALA A 257 -25.62 9.25 -13.22
CA ALA A 257 -27.02 9.23 -12.77
C ALA A 257 -27.36 10.49 -11.96
N VAL A 258 -26.48 10.87 -11.02
CA VAL A 258 -26.66 12.07 -10.19
C VAL A 258 -26.67 13.34 -11.04
N HIS A 259 -25.79 13.43 -12.04
CA HIS A 259 -25.72 14.60 -12.92
C HIS A 259 -26.89 14.68 -13.90
N THR A 260 -27.15 13.60 -14.65
CA THR A 260 -28.09 13.60 -15.79
C THR A 260 -29.54 13.42 -15.38
N LYS A 261 -29.80 12.82 -14.21
CA LYS A 261 -31.13 12.37 -13.76
C LYS A 261 -31.82 11.40 -14.74
N ASP A 262 -31.04 10.70 -15.56
CA ASP A 262 -31.53 9.69 -16.49
C ASP A 262 -31.52 8.30 -15.83
N ASP A 263 -32.69 7.65 -15.78
CA ASP A 263 -32.91 6.32 -15.21
C ASP A 263 -31.98 5.26 -15.82
N LYS A 264 -31.50 5.44 -17.06
CA LYS A 264 -30.56 4.51 -17.68
C LYS A 264 -29.29 4.37 -16.83
N TRP A 265 -28.81 5.46 -16.23
CA TRP A 265 -27.60 5.44 -15.42
C TRP A 265 -27.83 4.84 -14.05
N VAL A 266 -29.01 5.05 -13.44
CA VAL A 266 -29.42 4.36 -12.21
C VAL A 266 -29.47 2.85 -12.44
N ASN A 267 -30.08 2.41 -13.55
CA ASN A 267 -30.17 0.99 -13.90
C ASN A 267 -28.78 0.38 -14.14
N ARG A 268 -27.87 1.10 -14.80
CA ARG A 268 -26.47 0.68 -14.97
C ARG A 268 -25.77 0.52 -13.61
N THR A 269 -25.92 1.49 -12.71
CA THR A 269 -25.37 1.41 -11.35
C THR A 269 -25.88 0.20 -10.59
N ARG A 270 -27.19 -0.08 -10.63
CA ARG A 270 -27.77 -1.30 -10.02
C ARG A 270 -27.20 -2.58 -10.62
N GLY A 271 -27.02 -2.61 -11.93
CA GLY A 271 -26.36 -3.72 -12.64
C GLY A 271 -24.96 -4.00 -12.12
N PHE A 272 -24.12 -2.97 -12.00
CA PHE A 272 -22.77 -3.13 -11.45
C PHE A 272 -22.75 -3.51 -9.97
N ILE A 273 -23.68 -3.01 -9.15
CA ILE A 273 -23.82 -3.46 -7.75
C ILE A 273 -24.15 -4.96 -7.70
N ALA A 274 -25.06 -5.42 -8.55
CA ALA A 274 -25.42 -6.84 -8.65
C ALA A 274 -24.23 -7.70 -9.11
N SER A 275 -23.43 -7.20 -10.06
CA SER A 275 -22.19 -7.84 -10.52
C SER A 275 -21.14 -7.93 -9.40
N ALA A 276 -20.90 -6.83 -8.68
CA ALA A 276 -19.99 -6.79 -7.54
C ALA A 276 -20.39 -7.80 -6.45
N LYS A 277 -21.69 -7.86 -6.13
CA LYS A 277 -22.24 -8.81 -5.16
C LYS A 277 -22.07 -10.26 -5.61
N ARG A 278 -22.34 -10.55 -6.88
CA ARG A 278 -22.29 -11.92 -7.43
C ARG A 278 -20.86 -12.46 -7.52
N THR A 279 -19.89 -11.62 -7.88
CA THR A 279 -18.55 -12.06 -8.27
C THR A 279 -17.49 -11.82 -7.19
N PHE A 280 -17.62 -10.78 -6.38
CA PHE A 280 -16.58 -10.31 -5.46
C PHE A 280 -17.01 -10.25 -4.00
N THR A 281 -18.17 -10.83 -3.65
CA THR A 281 -18.63 -10.98 -2.26
C THR A 281 -18.72 -12.45 -1.91
N SER A 282 -18.03 -12.85 -0.84
CA SER A 282 -18.07 -14.22 -0.34
C SER A 282 -19.49 -14.57 0.12
N PRO A 283 -20.10 -15.67 -0.38
CA PRO A 283 -21.42 -16.08 0.07
C PRO A 283 -21.43 -16.57 1.52
N ASP A 284 -20.27 -17.00 2.03
CA ASP A 284 -20.15 -17.59 3.37
C ASP A 284 -19.92 -16.52 4.44
N THR A 285 -19.06 -15.53 4.15
CA THR A 285 -18.62 -14.52 5.13
C THR A 285 -19.15 -13.13 4.85
N GLY A 286 -19.65 -12.87 3.63
CA GLY A 286 -19.97 -11.52 3.17
C GLY A 286 -18.74 -10.62 2.94
N ALA A 287 -17.52 -11.15 3.08
CA ALA A 287 -16.28 -10.43 2.82
C ALA A 287 -16.12 -10.12 1.33
N LEU A 288 -15.49 -8.99 1.01
CA LEU A 288 -15.01 -8.74 -0.35
C LEU A 288 -13.76 -9.57 -0.64
N PHE A 289 -13.70 -10.19 -1.81
CA PHE A 289 -12.60 -11.06 -2.22
C PHE A 289 -12.30 -10.97 -3.71
N GLU A 290 -11.04 -11.18 -4.10
CA GLU A 290 -10.66 -11.33 -5.52
C GLU A 290 -10.86 -12.77 -5.98
N SER A 291 -12.00 -13.05 -6.59
CA SER A 291 -12.41 -14.42 -6.97
C SER A 291 -11.42 -15.19 -7.85
N LYS A 292 -10.57 -14.48 -8.61
CA LYS A 292 -9.56 -15.11 -9.46
C LYS A 292 -8.34 -15.62 -8.68
N CYS A 293 -7.91 -14.92 -7.65
CA CYS A 293 -6.58 -15.12 -7.04
C CYS A 293 -6.62 -15.35 -5.52
N GLU A 294 -7.64 -14.85 -4.82
CA GLU A 294 -7.67 -14.89 -3.36
C GLU A 294 -7.90 -16.30 -2.83
N GLY A 295 -7.14 -16.67 -1.79
CA GLY A 295 -7.15 -18.03 -1.23
C GLY A 295 -6.22 -19.02 -1.94
N LYS A 296 -5.41 -18.56 -2.90
CA LYS A 296 -4.35 -19.34 -3.56
C LYS A 296 -2.97 -18.81 -3.19
N ASP A 297 -1.97 -19.68 -3.21
CA ASP A 297 -0.57 -19.29 -3.11
C ASP A 297 -0.16 -18.50 -4.36
N ILE A 298 0.72 -17.48 -4.20
CA ILE A 298 1.10 -16.58 -5.30
C ILE A 298 1.70 -17.33 -6.50
N ASP A 299 2.46 -18.40 -6.25
CA ASP A 299 3.06 -19.25 -7.27
C ASP A 299 2.03 -20.13 -8.00
N ASP A 300 0.83 -20.29 -7.42
CA ASP A 300 -0.30 -21.04 -7.96
C ASP A 300 -1.43 -20.12 -8.46
N GLY A 301 -1.09 -18.88 -8.83
CA GLY A 301 -2.04 -17.88 -9.31
C GLY A 301 -2.77 -17.12 -8.20
N GLY A 302 -2.14 -17.02 -7.02
CA GLY A 302 -2.53 -16.13 -5.93
C GLY A 302 -2.33 -14.65 -6.28
N CYS A 303 -2.88 -13.77 -5.45
CA CYS A 303 -2.91 -12.34 -5.76
C CYS A 303 -1.52 -11.72 -5.69
N ASP A 304 -1.16 -10.97 -6.73
CA ASP A 304 0.05 -10.15 -6.75
C ASP A 304 -0.12 -8.82 -6.01
N THR A 305 0.93 -7.99 -6.03
CA THR A 305 0.96 -6.69 -5.34
C THR A 305 -0.07 -5.70 -5.84
N ASP A 306 -0.50 -5.79 -7.09
CA ASP A 306 -1.58 -4.96 -7.63
C ASP A 306 -2.93 -5.46 -7.11
N GLN A 307 -3.17 -6.75 -7.29
CA GLN A 307 -4.47 -7.40 -7.07
C GLN A 307 -4.92 -7.34 -5.61
N VAL A 308 -4.00 -7.35 -4.65
CA VAL A 308 -4.33 -7.22 -3.21
C VAL A 308 -5.03 -5.89 -2.87
N SER A 309 -4.86 -4.85 -3.69
CA SER A 309 -5.45 -3.53 -3.46
C SER A 309 -6.87 -3.36 -4.05
N PHE A 310 -7.25 -4.20 -5.01
CA PHE A 310 -8.44 -4.00 -5.85
C PHE A 310 -9.75 -3.98 -5.05
N LYS A 311 -9.92 -4.91 -4.10
CA LYS A 311 -11.12 -4.97 -3.25
C LYS A 311 -11.35 -3.69 -2.44
N GLY A 312 -10.27 -2.99 -2.06
CA GLY A 312 -10.35 -1.72 -1.34
C GLY A 312 -10.88 -0.60 -2.23
N LEU A 313 -10.49 -0.60 -3.51
CA LEU A 313 -11.01 0.32 -4.52
C LEU A 313 -12.51 0.08 -4.75
N LEU A 314 -12.92 -1.19 -4.90
CA LEU A 314 -14.32 -1.55 -5.01
C LEU A 314 -15.12 -1.08 -3.77
N ALA A 315 -14.63 -1.35 -2.56
CA ALA A 315 -15.30 -0.96 -1.32
C ALA A 315 -15.52 0.55 -1.25
N ARG A 316 -14.50 1.33 -1.60
CA ARG A 316 -14.54 2.80 -1.59
C ARG A 316 -15.55 3.35 -2.60
N TRP A 317 -15.58 2.80 -3.80
CA TRP A 317 -16.51 3.21 -4.85
C TRP A 317 -17.96 2.80 -4.60
N LEU A 318 -18.18 1.64 -3.98
CA LEU A 318 -19.48 1.26 -3.44
C LEU A 318 -19.93 2.27 -2.38
N GLY A 319 -19.12 2.52 -1.35
CA GLY A 319 -19.43 3.49 -0.29
C GLY A 319 -19.76 4.88 -0.83
N ALA A 320 -18.92 5.41 -1.73
CA ALA A 320 -19.16 6.70 -2.39
C ALA A 320 -20.47 6.71 -3.19
N THR A 321 -20.80 5.60 -3.87
CA THR A 321 -22.07 5.45 -4.60
C THR A 321 -23.28 5.53 -3.68
N ALA A 322 -23.23 4.87 -2.51
CA ALA A 322 -24.32 4.90 -1.54
C ALA A 322 -24.60 6.34 -1.03
N VAL A 323 -23.55 7.16 -0.90
CA VAL A 323 -23.65 8.55 -0.46
C VAL A 323 -24.30 9.43 -1.53
N ILE A 324 -23.90 9.29 -2.79
CA ILE A 324 -24.36 10.20 -3.85
C ILE A 324 -25.67 9.78 -4.52
N LEU A 325 -26.04 8.50 -4.43
CA LEU A 325 -27.24 7.94 -5.06
C LEU A 325 -28.11 7.17 -4.04
N PRO A 326 -28.95 7.86 -3.26
CA PRO A 326 -29.72 7.24 -2.16
C PRO A 326 -30.61 6.06 -2.57
N GLU A 327 -31.07 6.04 -3.83
CA GLU A 327 -31.92 4.96 -4.37
C GLU A 327 -31.26 3.58 -4.43
N VAL A 328 -29.94 3.50 -4.31
CA VAL A 328 -29.18 2.23 -4.27
C VAL A 328 -28.48 2.01 -2.93
N GLN A 329 -28.68 2.91 -1.97
CA GLN A 329 -27.98 2.90 -0.68
C GLN A 329 -28.19 1.57 0.05
N GLU A 330 -29.44 1.09 0.13
CA GLU A 330 -29.75 -0.18 0.84
C GLU A 330 -29.04 -1.38 0.20
N ASP A 331 -28.94 -1.43 -1.12
CA ASP A 331 -28.28 -2.52 -1.83
C ASP A 331 -26.76 -2.50 -1.61
N VAL A 332 -26.17 -1.32 -1.55
CA VAL A 332 -24.74 -1.16 -1.25
C VAL A 332 -24.45 -1.48 0.21
N GLU A 333 -25.26 -0.97 1.15
CA GLU A 333 -25.09 -1.20 2.59
C GLU A 333 -25.12 -2.69 2.93
N LYS A 334 -25.95 -3.49 2.25
CA LYS A 334 -25.95 -4.95 2.40
C LYS A 334 -24.60 -5.60 2.09
N ILE A 335 -23.84 -5.05 1.13
CA ILE A 335 -22.52 -5.56 0.75
C ILE A 335 -21.46 -5.01 1.72
N ILE A 336 -21.41 -3.69 1.87
CA ILE A 336 -20.33 -3.03 2.62
C ILE A 336 -20.40 -3.27 4.12
N ASN A 337 -21.60 -3.37 4.71
CA ASN A 337 -21.71 -3.70 6.14
C ASN A 337 -21.22 -5.12 6.42
N ALA A 338 -21.56 -6.09 5.56
CA ALA A 338 -21.09 -7.46 5.70
C ALA A 338 -19.56 -7.53 5.52
N ALA A 339 -19.01 -6.83 4.53
CA ALA A 339 -17.58 -6.75 4.32
C ALA A 339 -16.83 -6.09 5.49
N ALA A 340 -17.37 -4.99 6.03
CA ALA A 340 -16.80 -4.30 7.17
C ALA A 340 -16.81 -5.17 8.43
N ILE A 341 -17.91 -5.90 8.69
CA ILE A 341 -17.97 -6.87 9.78
C ILE A 341 -16.92 -7.96 9.60
N ALA A 342 -16.76 -8.51 8.39
CA ALA A 342 -15.76 -9.53 8.12
C ALA A 342 -14.32 -9.03 8.36
N VAL A 343 -14.02 -7.76 8.04
CA VAL A 343 -12.73 -7.14 8.39
C VAL A 343 -12.58 -6.97 9.90
N GLN A 344 -13.61 -6.49 10.60
CA GLN A 344 -13.59 -6.30 12.06
C GLN A 344 -13.48 -7.61 12.84
N ASP A 345 -14.08 -8.69 12.33
CA ASP A 345 -13.91 -10.03 12.90
C ASP A 345 -12.56 -10.63 12.48
N GLY A 346 -12.06 -10.29 11.29
CA GLY A 346 -10.70 -10.56 10.82
C GLY A 346 -9.61 -9.94 11.71
N GLU A 347 -9.84 -8.72 12.24
CA GLU A 347 -9.00 -8.08 13.26
C GLU A 347 -8.91 -8.91 14.56
N LYS A 348 -9.90 -9.79 14.84
CA LYS A 348 -9.87 -10.73 15.97
C LYS A 348 -9.25 -12.09 15.62
N THR A 349 -9.05 -12.39 14.34
CA THR A 349 -8.55 -13.69 13.83
C THR A 349 -7.20 -13.58 13.10
N ASP A 350 -6.41 -12.54 13.37
CA ASP A 350 -5.09 -12.31 12.76
C ASP A 350 -5.11 -12.17 11.21
N LEU A 351 -6.24 -11.76 10.62
CA LEU A 351 -6.40 -11.53 9.17
C LEU A 351 -6.47 -10.03 8.80
N GLY A 352 -5.91 -9.17 9.65
CA GLY A 352 -5.97 -7.71 9.49
C GLY A 352 -5.06 -7.14 8.37
N PRO A 353 -5.37 -5.92 7.88
CA PRO A 353 -4.70 -5.30 6.74
C PRO A 353 -3.36 -4.70 7.16
N ILE A 354 -2.28 -5.19 6.53
CA ILE A 354 -0.89 -4.71 6.69
C ILE A 354 -0.52 -4.52 8.17
N GLU A 355 -0.56 -5.61 8.94
CA GLU A 355 0.37 -5.75 10.05
C GLU A 355 1.39 -6.80 9.63
N SER A 356 2.66 -6.39 9.52
CA SER A 356 3.77 -7.10 10.14
C SER A 356 5.10 -6.69 9.48
N PHE A 357 6.07 -6.27 10.30
CA PHE A 357 7.36 -6.92 10.16
C PHE A 357 7.08 -8.40 10.41
N ASN A 358 6.99 -9.21 9.36
CA ASN A 358 6.73 -10.63 9.56
C ASN A 358 7.88 -11.20 10.42
N ALA A 359 7.59 -12.19 11.27
CA ALA A 359 8.60 -12.77 12.17
C ALA A 359 9.87 -13.26 11.41
N LEU A 360 9.69 -13.52 10.11
CA LEU A 360 10.73 -13.87 9.17
C LEU A 360 11.64 -12.67 8.81
N GLU A 361 11.12 -11.46 8.59
CA GLU A 361 11.87 -10.22 8.38
C GLU A 361 12.65 -9.82 9.63
N VAL A 362 12.03 -9.94 10.81
CA VAL A 362 12.72 -9.71 12.09
C VAL A 362 13.87 -10.71 12.26
N PHE A 363 13.64 -11.98 11.90
CA PHE A 363 14.69 -13.00 11.88
C PHE A 363 15.81 -12.67 10.89
N HIS A 364 15.49 -12.26 9.66
CA HIS A 364 16.49 -11.88 8.66
C HIS A 364 17.33 -10.68 9.11
N ALA A 365 16.69 -9.63 9.64
CA ALA A 365 17.40 -8.47 10.18
C ALA A 365 18.34 -8.86 11.34
N TYR A 366 17.87 -9.69 12.26
CA TYR A 366 18.70 -10.21 13.35
C TYR A 366 19.86 -11.08 12.86
N ALA A 367 19.59 -11.99 11.92
CA ALA A 367 20.58 -12.91 11.37
C ALA A 367 21.67 -12.17 10.60
N TYR A 368 21.31 -11.20 9.74
CA TYR A 368 22.29 -10.37 9.02
C TYR A 368 23.07 -9.45 9.96
N GLY A 369 22.42 -8.84 10.94
CA GLY A 369 23.09 -8.01 11.95
C GLY A 369 24.11 -8.80 12.76
N THR A 370 23.72 -10.00 13.23
CA THR A 370 24.61 -10.91 13.96
C THR A 370 25.74 -11.44 13.07
N ALA A 371 25.44 -11.79 11.82
CA ALA A 371 26.45 -12.26 10.86
C ALA A 371 27.46 -11.16 10.53
N PHE A 372 27.01 -9.92 10.33
CA PHE A 372 27.86 -8.76 10.15
C PHE A 372 28.79 -8.55 11.35
N TRP A 373 28.25 -8.63 12.58
CA TRP A 373 29.05 -8.49 13.80
C TRP A 373 30.12 -9.58 13.94
N TYR A 374 29.77 -10.85 13.68
CA TYR A 374 30.74 -11.95 13.68
C TYR A 374 31.77 -11.79 12.56
N GLY A 375 31.33 -11.44 11.36
CA GLY A 375 32.19 -11.24 10.20
C GLY A 375 33.20 -10.11 10.41
N LEU A 376 32.75 -8.94 10.84
CA LEU A 376 33.62 -7.79 11.12
C LEU A 376 34.68 -8.14 12.19
N ARG A 377 34.25 -8.70 13.32
CA ARG A 377 35.15 -9.08 14.41
C ARG A 377 36.12 -10.19 14.02
N GLY A 378 35.64 -11.17 13.28
CA GLY A 378 36.42 -12.31 12.81
C GLY A 378 37.47 -11.88 11.80
N MET A 379 37.09 -11.10 10.80
CA MET A 379 38.00 -10.58 9.78
C MET A 379 39.08 -9.68 10.36
N CYS A 380 38.77 -8.80 11.33
CA CYS A 380 39.79 -8.00 12.00
C CYS A 380 40.87 -8.88 12.68
N ARG A 381 40.46 -9.98 13.33
CA ARG A 381 41.36 -10.94 14.00
C ARG A 381 42.22 -11.74 13.02
N VAL A 382 41.68 -12.04 11.84
CA VAL A 382 42.40 -12.76 10.78
C VAL A 382 43.39 -11.84 10.07
N TYR A 383 42.94 -10.64 9.70
CA TYR A 383 43.72 -9.67 8.93
C TYR A 383 44.87 -9.06 9.75
N ASP A 384 44.57 -8.57 10.96
CA ASP A 384 45.56 -7.96 11.85
C ASP A 384 45.37 -8.41 13.31
N PRO A 385 45.83 -9.63 13.64
CA PRO A 385 45.73 -10.15 15.01
C PRO A 385 46.59 -9.37 16.00
N LEU A 386 47.68 -8.72 15.58
CA LEU A 386 48.56 -7.98 16.49
C LEU A 386 47.88 -6.73 17.01
N MET A 387 47.22 -5.98 16.10
CA MET A 387 46.40 -4.83 16.49
C MET A 387 45.26 -5.26 17.42
N VAL A 388 44.58 -6.37 17.11
CA VAL A 388 43.49 -6.86 17.96
C VAL A 388 43.99 -7.29 19.34
N ILE A 389 45.15 -7.97 19.44
CA ILE A 389 45.76 -8.29 20.75
C ILE A 389 46.03 -7.00 21.52
N GLY A 390 46.56 -5.96 20.87
CA GLY A 390 46.79 -4.66 21.48
C GLY A 390 45.50 -4.03 22.04
N TRP A 391 44.38 -4.13 21.31
CA TRP A 391 43.08 -3.62 21.76
C TRP A 391 42.52 -4.32 23.00
N PHE A 392 42.73 -5.63 23.13
CA PHE A 392 42.20 -6.42 24.24
C PHE A 392 43.19 -6.58 25.41
N ARG A 393 44.43 -6.11 25.25
CA ARG A 393 45.44 -6.17 26.32
C ARG A 393 45.07 -5.25 27.49
N PRO A 394 45.18 -5.72 28.75
CA PRO A 394 45.02 -4.87 29.92
C PRO A 394 46.00 -3.68 29.88
N PRO A 395 45.59 -2.49 30.34
CA PRO A 395 46.50 -1.34 30.47
C PRO A 395 47.79 -1.65 31.24
N SER A 396 47.70 -2.51 32.26
CA SER A 396 48.86 -2.95 33.05
C SER A 396 49.87 -3.82 32.30
N GLN A 397 49.53 -4.30 31.10
CA GLN A 397 50.33 -5.24 30.31
C GLN A 397 50.77 -4.68 28.96
N LEU A 398 50.48 -3.41 28.64
CA LEU A 398 50.77 -2.80 27.34
C LEU A 398 52.26 -2.86 26.91
N ASN A 399 53.18 -2.98 27.88
CA ASN A 399 54.62 -3.08 27.62
C ASN A 399 55.08 -4.47 27.17
N LEU A 400 54.23 -5.49 27.26
CA LEU A 400 54.56 -6.83 26.78
C LEU A 400 54.37 -6.89 25.26
N ALA A 401 55.19 -7.67 24.56
CA ALA A 401 54.94 -8.01 23.16
C ALA A 401 53.89 -9.15 23.07
N PRO A 402 53.09 -9.24 22.00
CA PRO A 402 52.30 -10.42 21.69
C PRO A 402 53.19 -11.66 21.50
N ASN A 403 52.86 -12.77 22.14
CA ASN A 403 53.56 -14.05 21.91
C ASN A 403 52.83 -14.91 20.86
N ASP A 404 53.51 -15.95 20.36
CA ASP A 404 52.99 -16.82 19.30
C ASP A 404 51.67 -17.50 19.67
N LEU A 405 51.48 -17.85 20.94
CA LEU A 405 50.25 -18.49 21.42
C LEU A 405 49.06 -17.51 21.40
N GLU A 406 49.28 -16.24 21.77
CA GLU A 406 48.26 -15.20 21.68
C GLU A 406 47.86 -14.95 20.22
N VAL A 407 48.84 -14.85 19.32
CA VAL A 407 48.60 -14.66 17.88
C VAL A 407 47.84 -15.84 17.29
N TYR A 408 48.24 -17.07 17.65
CA TYR A 408 47.56 -18.29 17.23
C TYR A 408 46.10 -18.30 17.69
N ASN A 409 45.85 -18.07 18.99
CA ASN A 409 44.50 -18.10 19.56
C ASN A 409 43.59 -17.03 18.96
N VAL A 410 44.10 -15.80 18.75
CA VAL A 410 43.33 -14.71 18.16
C VAL A 410 42.99 -14.99 16.70
N ARG A 411 43.93 -15.50 15.91
CA ARG A 411 43.65 -15.89 14.51
C ARG A 411 42.64 -17.04 14.45
N ASN A 412 42.76 -18.04 15.32
CA ASN A 412 41.85 -19.19 15.35
C ASN A 412 40.43 -18.78 15.75
N ASP A 413 40.29 -17.93 16.78
CA ASP A 413 39.01 -17.30 17.16
C ASP A 413 38.41 -16.50 15.98
N GLY A 414 39.26 -15.77 15.26
CA GLY A 414 38.89 -15.04 14.05
C GLY A 414 38.21 -15.93 13.01
N TRP A 415 38.81 -17.06 12.66
CA TRP A 415 38.23 -18.02 11.72
C TRP A 415 36.97 -18.70 12.24
N CYS A 416 36.88 -18.98 13.55
CA CYS A 416 35.66 -19.50 14.15
C CYS A 416 34.50 -18.51 13.97
N LEU A 417 34.72 -17.22 14.23
CA LEU A 417 33.70 -16.17 14.07
C LEU A 417 33.29 -15.98 12.61
N VAL A 418 34.24 -15.96 11.66
CA VAL A 418 33.91 -15.89 10.22
C VAL A 418 33.08 -17.10 9.80
N THR A 419 33.41 -18.29 10.29
CA THR A 419 32.65 -19.51 10.01
C THR A 419 31.23 -19.43 10.57
N LEU A 420 31.05 -18.94 11.80
CA LEU A 420 29.71 -18.71 12.38
C LEU A 420 28.90 -17.70 11.59
N ALA A 421 29.52 -16.63 11.08
CA ALA A 421 28.85 -15.66 10.20
C ALA A 421 28.35 -16.32 8.90
N LEU A 422 29.19 -17.13 8.25
CA LEU A 422 28.83 -17.85 7.02
C LEU A 422 27.72 -18.88 7.25
N ILE A 423 27.79 -19.63 8.37
CA ILE A 423 26.74 -20.57 8.77
C ILE A 423 25.42 -19.83 8.97
N LEU A 424 25.45 -18.68 9.66
CA LEU A 424 24.26 -17.89 9.92
C LEU A 424 23.62 -17.37 8.62
N VAL A 425 24.42 -16.84 7.69
CA VAL A 425 23.93 -16.44 6.35
C VAL A 425 23.37 -17.63 5.59
N SER A 426 24.02 -18.80 5.66
CA SER A 426 23.55 -20.02 4.99
C SER A 426 22.17 -20.47 5.50
N PHE A 427 21.88 -20.27 6.80
CA PHE A 427 20.57 -20.58 7.38
C PHE A 427 19.47 -19.53 7.10
N THR A 428 19.81 -18.41 6.45
CA THR A 428 18.82 -17.41 5.99
C THR A 428 18.29 -17.69 4.59
N ASN A 429 18.75 -18.75 3.90
CA ASN A 429 18.48 -19.00 2.48
C ASN A 429 18.90 -17.86 1.52
N ALA A 430 19.71 -16.90 1.97
CA ALA A 430 20.23 -15.81 1.13
C ALA A 430 21.18 -16.30 0.02
N VAL A 431 21.72 -17.52 0.15
CA VAL A 431 22.55 -18.18 -0.85
C VAL A 431 21.90 -19.52 -1.19
N PRO A 432 21.26 -19.68 -2.37
CA PRO A 432 20.57 -20.91 -2.73
C PRO A 432 21.59 -22.02 -3.05
N PHE A 433 21.52 -23.14 -2.33
CA PHE A 433 22.34 -24.34 -2.59
C PHE A 433 21.78 -25.22 -3.73
N THR A 434 20.67 -24.82 -4.35
CA THR A 434 20.04 -25.54 -5.48
C THR A 434 19.63 -24.55 -6.57
N SER A 435 19.64 -24.97 -7.84
CA SER A 435 19.18 -24.19 -9.00
C SER A 435 17.64 -24.08 -9.10
N ALA A 436 16.91 -24.43 -8.04
CA ALA A 436 15.47 -24.23 -7.95
C ALA A 436 15.17 -22.78 -7.57
N PRO A 437 14.08 -22.18 -8.08
CA PRO A 437 13.64 -20.85 -7.66
C PRO A 437 13.48 -20.83 -6.13
N ALA A 438 13.91 -19.74 -5.50
CA ALA A 438 13.78 -19.57 -4.06
C ALA A 438 12.29 -19.49 -3.67
N THR A 439 11.67 -20.64 -3.38
CA THR A 439 10.41 -20.72 -2.64
C THR A 439 10.52 -19.81 -1.42
N LYS A 440 9.64 -18.82 -1.28
CA LYS A 440 9.48 -18.07 -0.02
C LYS A 440 8.95 -19.04 1.03
N LEU A 441 9.86 -19.68 1.74
CA LEU A 441 9.52 -20.50 2.90
C LEU A 441 8.80 -19.61 3.91
N THR A 442 7.53 -19.89 4.15
CA THR A 442 6.68 -19.27 5.17
C THR A 442 7.17 -19.56 6.60
N SER A 443 8.15 -20.46 6.75
CA SER A 443 8.86 -20.71 8.00
C SER A 443 10.27 -21.24 7.75
N ILE A 444 11.24 -20.78 8.54
CA ILE A 444 12.58 -21.38 8.58
C ILE A 444 12.61 -22.34 9.77
N PRO A 445 12.58 -23.67 9.56
CA PRO A 445 12.40 -24.65 10.64
C PRO A 445 13.49 -24.58 11.71
N TYR A 446 14.66 -24.04 11.36
CA TYR A 446 15.80 -23.90 12.27
C TYR A 446 15.94 -22.52 12.92
N ALA A 447 15.10 -21.52 12.56
CA ALA A 447 15.27 -20.13 13.00
C ALA A 447 15.34 -19.99 14.52
N LYS A 448 14.43 -20.67 15.25
CA LYS A 448 14.41 -20.66 16.73
C LYS A 448 15.70 -21.21 17.33
N ALA A 449 16.20 -22.32 16.78
CA ALA A 449 17.41 -22.98 17.26
C ALA A 449 18.65 -22.11 16.99
N VAL A 450 18.73 -21.50 15.80
CA VAL A 450 19.82 -20.62 15.40
C VAL A 450 19.86 -19.38 16.30
N VAL A 451 18.73 -18.70 16.51
CA VAL A 451 18.64 -17.52 17.40
C VAL A 451 19.00 -17.90 18.84
N ALA A 452 18.50 -19.03 19.35
CA ALA A 452 18.84 -19.48 20.70
C ALA A 452 20.34 -19.76 20.87
N ALA A 453 20.97 -20.40 19.88
CA ALA A 453 22.40 -20.69 19.89
C ALA A 453 23.26 -19.42 19.83
N THR A 454 22.89 -18.43 19.00
CA THR A 454 23.62 -17.15 18.92
C THR A 454 23.42 -16.32 20.18
N VAL A 455 22.22 -16.29 20.76
CA VAL A 455 21.97 -15.66 22.07
C VAL A 455 22.84 -16.28 23.16
N PHE A 456 22.92 -17.61 23.22
CA PHE A 456 23.81 -18.30 24.16
C PHE A 456 25.27 -17.85 23.98
N HIS A 457 25.76 -17.81 22.74
CA HIS A 457 27.12 -17.36 22.44
C HIS A 457 27.36 -15.89 22.84
N HIS A 458 26.40 -14.99 22.61
CA HIS A 458 26.50 -13.59 23.05
C HIS A 458 26.55 -13.47 24.58
N ILE A 459 25.75 -14.25 25.29
CA ILE A 459 25.77 -14.28 26.76
C ILE A 459 27.14 -14.77 27.25
N THR A 460 27.63 -15.90 26.75
CA THR A 460 28.90 -16.48 27.25
C THR A 460 30.10 -15.61 26.93
N THR A 461 30.15 -15.01 25.73
CA THR A 461 31.23 -14.07 25.36
C THR A 461 31.11 -12.74 26.10
N GLY A 462 29.90 -12.28 26.37
CA GLY A 462 29.62 -11.11 27.21
C GLY A 462 30.09 -11.31 28.66
N ILE A 463 29.86 -12.49 29.25
CA ILE A 463 30.39 -12.86 30.57
C ILE A 463 31.92 -12.82 30.54
N GLY A 464 32.55 -13.39 29.52
CA GLY A 464 34.01 -13.34 29.34
C GLY A 464 34.54 -11.90 29.30
N ALA A 465 33.94 -11.05 28.46
CA ALA A 465 34.31 -9.63 28.38
C ALA A 465 34.10 -8.90 29.72
N TYR A 466 33.01 -9.22 30.43
CA TYR A 466 32.68 -8.60 31.71
C TYR A 466 33.69 -8.94 32.82
N GLN A 467 34.23 -10.16 32.84
CA GLN A 467 35.26 -10.55 33.81
C GLN A 467 36.52 -9.69 33.70
N HIS A 468 36.85 -9.23 32.49
CA HIS A 468 37.94 -8.27 32.26
C HIS A 468 37.50 -6.83 32.52
N TYR A 469 36.33 -6.44 32.01
CA TYR A 469 35.77 -5.09 32.14
C TYR A 469 35.63 -4.62 33.60
N LYS A 470 35.20 -5.50 34.51
CA LYS A 470 34.94 -5.14 35.91
C LYS A 470 36.21 -4.85 36.72
N LEU A 471 37.38 -5.27 36.24
CA LEU A 471 38.65 -5.08 36.93
C LEU A 471 39.24 -3.74 36.49
N PRO A 472 39.46 -2.77 37.40
CA PRO A 472 40.00 -1.46 37.04
C PRO A 472 41.34 -1.52 36.29
N SER A 473 42.16 -2.54 36.58
CA SER A 473 43.45 -2.78 35.92
C SER A 473 43.35 -3.37 34.51
N HIS A 474 42.18 -3.87 34.10
CA HIS A 474 41.95 -4.55 32.82
C HIS A 474 40.90 -3.84 31.94
N TYR A 475 40.25 -2.79 32.46
CA TYR A 475 39.32 -1.99 31.70
C TYR A 475 40.00 -1.30 30.50
N ASN A 476 39.40 -1.43 29.33
CA ASN A 476 39.71 -0.62 28.14
C ASN A 476 38.45 -0.47 27.26
N THR A 477 38.51 0.43 26.29
CA THR A 477 37.38 0.73 25.38
C THR A 477 36.88 -0.52 24.65
N SER A 478 37.79 -1.39 24.21
CA SER A 478 37.47 -2.63 23.50
C SER A 478 36.66 -3.60 24.37
N MET A 479 37.00 -3.71 25.66
CA MET A 479 36.24 -4.51 26.63
C MET A 479 34.85 -3.92 26.87
N SER A 480 34.74 -2.59 26.93
CA SER A 480 33.44 -1.91 27.05
C SER A 480 32.52 -2.19 25.86
N ILE A 481 33.06 -2.07 24.64
CA ILE A 481 32.36 -2.43 23.40
C ILE A 481 31.98 -3.92 23.42
N GLY A 482 32.86 -4.79 23.89
CA GLY A 482 32.61 -6.22 24.03
C GLY A 482 31.45 -6.55 24.99
N VAL A 483 31.34 -5.84 26.12
CA VAL A 483 30.24 -6.03 27.07
C VAL A 483 28.92 -5.50 26.49
N TRP A 484 28.87 -4.22 26.14
CA TRP A 484 27.62 -3.58 25.71
C TRP A 484 27.12 -4.08 24.35
N GLY A 485 28.03 -4.42 23.43
CA GLY A 485 27.68 -5.05 22.17
C GLY A 485 27.04 -6.42 22.37
N ASN A 486 27.55 -7.25 23.28
CA ASN A 486 26.94 -8.55 23.58
C ASN A 486 25.62 -8.41 24.36
N VAL A 487 25.46 -7.42 25.23
CA VAL A 487 24.17 -7.11 25.87
C VAL A 487 23.12 -6.75 24.82
N TRP A 488 23.45 -5.85 23.89
CA TRP A 488 22.56 -5.46 22.80
C TRP A 488 22.15 -6.67 21.92
N LEU A 489 23.11 -7.50 21.52
CA LEU A 489 22.86 -8.68 20.69
C LEU A 489 22.07 -9.76 21.42
N THR A 490 22.25 -9.87 22.74
CA THR A 490 21.42 -10.75 23.58
C THR A 490 19.99 -10.25 23.64
N LEU A 491 19.76 -8.96 23.89
CA LEU A 491 18.42 -8.39 23.96
C LEU A 491 17.67 -8.47 22.63
N THR A 492 18.33 -8.12 21.52
CA THR A 492 17.75 -8.23 20.18
C THR A 492 17.48 -9.68 19.77
N GLY A 493 18.33 -10.62 20.19
CA GLY A 493 18.11 -12.05 19.97
C GLY A 493 16.96 -12.61 20.81
N LEU A 494 16.83 -12.22 22.08
CA LEU A 494 15.68 -12.59 22.92
C LEU A 494 14.37 -12.01 22.39
N PHE A 495 14.39 -10.76 21.90
CA PHE A 495 13.25 -10.15 21.21
C PHE A 495 12.87 -10.95 19.96
N THR A 496 13.85 -11.29 19.11
CA THR A 496 13.61 -12.09 17.89
C THR A 496 13.07 -13.48 18.24
N LEU A 497 13.60 -14.13 19.28
CA LEU A 497 13.13 -15.43 19.74
C LEU A 497 11.69 -15.35 20.26
N ALA A 498 11.34 -14.28 20.99
CA ALA A 498 9.99 -14.03 21.44
C ALA A 498 9.04 -13.86 20.25
N MET A 499 9.40 -13.05 19.24
CA MET A 499 8.62 -12.86 18.01
C MET A 499 8.43 -14.16 17.23
N LEU A 500 9.44 -15.04 17.19
CA LEU A 500 9.34 -16.37 16.56
C LEU A 500 8.49 -17.37 17.37
N GLN A 501 8.42 -17.23 18.69
CA GLN A 501 7.67 -18.12 19.59
C GLN A 501 6.20 -17.74 19.71
N SER A 502 5.93 -16.45 19.77
CA SER A 502 4.59 -15.92 19.72
C SER A 502 4.09 -15.97 18.27
N ASN A 503 2.82 -16.27 18.05
CA ASN A 503 2.15 -15.79 16.83
C ASN A 503 2.03 -14.23 16.83
N ALA A 504 2.86 -13.49 17.57
CA ALA A 504 2.76 -12.05 17.80
C ALA A 504 3.62 -11.21 16.85
N GLY A 505 3.67 -11.60 15.57
CA GLY A 505 3.92 -10.63 14.49
C GLY A 505 2.88 -9.48 14.50
N ASN A 506 1.82 -9.61 15.29
CA ASN A 506 0.64 -8.75 15.37
C ASN A 506 0.55 -7.96 16.70
N LYS A 507 1.70 -7.58 17.30
CA LYS A 507 1.69 -6.70 18.49
C LYS A 507 2.56 -5.46 18.29
N PRO A 508 2.02 -4.24 18.51
CA PRO A 508 2.80 -3.02 18.46
C PRO A 508 4.01 -3.06 19.41
N VAL A 509 5.15 -2.54 18.94
CA VAL A 509 6.43 -2.49 19.69
C VAL A 509 6.29 -1.79 21.07
N GLU A 510 5.30 -0.92 21.22
CA GLU A 510 4.99 -0.20 22.47
C GLU A 510 4.37 -1.09 23.57
N GLU A 511 3.69 -2.20 23.22
CA GLU A 511 3.20 -3.16 24.23
C GLU A 511 4.31 -4.05 24.76
N VAL A 512 5.29 -4.40 23.91
CA VAL A 512 6.43 -5.25 24.30
C VAL A 512 7.39 -4.50 25.22
N THR A 513 7.59 -3.20 24.99
CA THR A 513 8.47 -2.36 25.81
C THR A 513 7.89 -1.98 27.17
N LYS A 514 6.56 -1.96 27.33
CA LYS A 514 5.92 -1.72 28.64
C LYS A 514 6.05 -2.90 29.62
N LYS A 515 6.25 -4.12 29.14
CA LYS A 515 6.47 -5.31 30.00
C LYS A 515 7.92 -5.49 30.46
N ALA A 516 8.84 -4.64 29.98
CA ALA A 516 10.26 -4.69 30.31
C ALA A 516 10.71 -3.58 31.30
N LYS A 517 9.77 -2.96 32.03
CA LYS A 517 10.07 -2.07 33.17
C LYS A 517 9.72 -2.72 34.49
#